data_AF-A0A550CWM8-F1
#
_entry.id   AF-A0A550CWM8-F1
#
_cell.length_a   1.000
_cell.length_b   1.000
_cell.length_c   1.000
_cell.angle_alpha   90.00
_cell.angle_beta   90.00
_cell.angle_gamma   90.00
#
_symmetry.space_group_name_H-M   'P 1'
#
loop_
_entity.id
_entity.type
_entity.pdbx_description
1 polymer ?
#
loop_
_entity_poly.entity_id
_entity_poly.type
_entity_poly.pdbx_seq_one_letter_code
_entity_poly.pdbx_strand_id
1 'polypeptide(L)'
;MHSYLKLRRRYYVLALSLGLYLLLRSPRQDIANLTIVDTRRIDHILDSKLSGILHDLRTENGQYLVDESVQHNIQAKQDALHCFVSRGTWATNTQDSDSRPTFHPEWTCLNTSASSENISAPPPDTALPHHIARSLCTSLSTRKVLLVGPEATHHLHTLWLDAIDEDHTCLGPEFCTFHHICLPPHMRNATSRAEPRFKKLPGDQDLVSLGSALLRFSLSSALFVAADPRAYSEVRVDRATGVRARDSNWFELARRSHVVVLHRGPLPAPAPTYNVSDEPGALDRWELSWADVLRHGGDSRTDYYTGPDGRLSRVDGLVNAALDATLDTVLPEIIETLLLVRKDDVVSKNALMWHGAWYKQPRCASQNRVSDANVFDSSLDPWSLYHNLQVYMQNRLLPVILPLFEVPFVPMVVPTAVGDFLSVPQSHLRSDCVRYPLDSPGGEALQRSFMTSLDYLVHS
;
A
#
# COMPACT_ATOMS: atom_id res chain seq x y z
N MET A 1 35.92 -67.06 22.53
CA MET A 1 35.49 -66.36 21.31
C MET A 1 33.97 -66.20 21.17
N HIS A 2 33.15 -67.21 21.48
CA HIS A 2 31.70 -67.16 21.23
C HIS A 2 30.92 -66.11 22.06
N SER A 3 31.32 -65.85 23.32
CA SER A 3 30.70 -64.80 24.15
C SER A 3 30.99 -63.38 23.68
N TYR A 4 32.15 -63.14 23.07
CA TYR A 4 32.54 -61.82 22.58
C TYR A 4 31.71 -61.38 21.37
N LEU A 5 31.39 -62.32 20.47
CA LEU A 5 30.51 -62.10 19.32
C LEU A 5 29.06 -61.79 19.72
N LYS A 6 28.54 -62.42 20.79
CA LYS A 6 27.21 -62.11 21.33
C LYS A 6 27.13 -60.71 21.92
N LEU A 7 28.17 -60.27 22.63
CA LEU A 7 28.22 -58.93 23.22
C LEU A 7 28.27 -57.84 22.13
N ARG A 8 29.08 -58.06 21.09
CA ARG A 8 29.22 -57.13 19.97
C ARG A 8 27.90 -56.96 19.19
N ARG A 9 27.17 -58.05 18.93
CA ARG A 9 25.84 -57.98 18.30
C ARG A 9 24.82 -57.19 19.13
N ARG A 10 24.80 -57.37 20.45
CA ARG A 10 23.89 -56.60 21.33
C ARG A 10 24.21 -55.11 21.33
N TYR A 11 25.50 -54.77 21.32
CA TYR A 11 25.94 -53.38 21.26
C TYR A 11 25.57 -52.71 19.93
N TYR A 12 25.73 -53.43 18.81
CA TYR A 12 25.29 -52.93 17.50
C TYR A 12 23.78 -52.74 17.43
N VAL A 13 22.98 -53.69 17.95
CA VAL A 13 21.52 -53.54 17.98
C VAL A 13 21.12 -52.34 18.84
N LEU A 14 21.69 -52.17 20.03
CA LEU A 14 21.40 -51.00 20.88
C LEU A 14 21.84 -49.68 20.24
N ALA A 15 23.00 -49.63 19.59
CA ALA A 15 23.47 -48.43 18.89
C ALA A 15 22.59 -48.10 17.67
N LEU A 16 22.13 -49.11 16.93
CA LEU A 16 21.20 -48.93 15.80
C LEU A 16 19.82 -48.52 16.28
N SER A 17 19.30 -49.13 17.35
CA SER A 17 18.03 -48.75 17.96
C SER A 17 18.07 -47.34 18.54
N LEU A 18 19.17 -46.95 19.19
CA LEU A 18 19.36 -45.60 19.71
C LEU A 18 19.54 -44.58 18.57
N GLY A 19 20.29 -44.91 17.52
CA GLY A 19 20.42 -44.07 16.33
C GLY A 19 19.09 -43.89 15.59
N LEU A 20 18.32 -44.97 15.43
CA LEU A 20 16.99 -44.92 14.83
C LEU A 20 16.01 -44.15 15.73
N TYR A 21 16.08 -44.32 17.05
CA TYR A 21 15.29 -43.58 18.01
C TYR A 21 15.63 -42.09 18.01
N LEU A 22 16.90 -41.70 17.92
CA LEU A 22 17.31 -40.30 17.82
C LEU A 22 16.98 -39.69 16.45
N LEU A 23 16.95 -40.48 15.38
CA LEU A 23 16.47 -40.04 14.06
C LEU A 23 14.94 -39.87 14.02
N LEU A 24 14.20 -40.77 14.68
CA LEU A 24 12.73 -40.74 14.76
C LEU A 24 12.21 -39.74 15.80
N ARG A 25 12.99 -39.50 16.86
CA ARG A 25 12.70 -38.53 17.93
C ARG A 25 13.48 -37.23 17.79
N SER A 26 14.20 -37.06 16.67
CA SER A 26 14.68 -35.74 16.27
C SER A 26 13.46 -34.82 16.27
N PRO A 27 13.52 -33.65 16.94
CA PRO A 27 12.37 -32.77 17.14
C PRO A 27 11.99 -32.12 15.81
N ARG A 28 11.40 -32.90 14.90
CA ARG A 28 10.72 -32.43 13.70
C ARG A 28 9.32 -31.90 14.00
N GLN A 29 8.86 -32.00 15.25
CA GLN A 29 7.46 -31.74 15.61
C GLN A 29 7.13 -30.30 16.03
N ASP A 30 8.11 -29.39 16.19
CA ASP A 30 7.81 -27.96 16.48
C ASP A 30 8.28 -26.97 15.38
N ILE A 31 8.98 -27.44 14.34
CA ILE A 31 9.38 -26.57 13.20
C ILE A 31 8.20 -26.31 12.25
N ALA A 32 7.13 -27.10 12.34
CA ALA A 32 5.94 -26.95 11.50
C ALA A 32 5.08 -25.72 11.81
N ASN A 33 5.39 -24.95 12.87
CA ASN A 33 4.57 -23.83 13.33
C ASN A 33 5.17 -22.43 13.08
N LEU A 34 6.34 -22.31 12.45
CA LEU A 34 6.86 -21.01 12.01
C LEU A 34 6.46 -20.74 10.56
N THR A 35 5.15 -20.78 10.28
CA THR A 35 4.65 -20.46 8.95
C THR A 35 4.57 -18.96 8.70
N ILE A 36 4.78 -18.10 9.72
CA ILE A 36 4.61 -16.65 9.62
C ILE A 36 5.97 -15.96 9.76
N VAL A 37 6.26 -15.01 8.87
CA VAL A 37 7.46 -14.16 8.94
C VAL A 37 7.49 -13.36 10.25
N ASP A 38 8.65 -13.31 10.91
CA ASP A 38 8.82 -12.56 12.16
C ASP A 38 8.98 -11.05 11.88
N THR A 39 7.87 -10.33 11.93
CA THR A 39 7.85 -8.90 11.68
C THR A 39 8.62 -8.08 12.72
N ARG A 40 8.81 -8.59 13.95
CA ARG A 40 9.59 -7.87 14.98
C ARG A 40 11.06 -7.76 14.60
N ARG A 41 11.60 -8.79 13.96
CA ARG A 41 12.97 -8.78 13.45
C ARG A 41 13.11 -7.82 12.27
N ILE A 42 12.10 -7.75 11.39
CA ILE A 42 12.03 -6.74 10.33
C ILE A 42 12.03 -5.34 10.95
N ASP A 43 11.18 -5.07 11.95
CA ASP A 43 11.11 -3.77 12.61
C ASP A 43 12.46 -3.35 13.21
N HIS A 44 13.18 -4.28 13.85
CA HIS A 44 14.50 -3.98 14.39
C HIS A 44 15.51 -3.56 13.30
N ILE A 45 15.50 -4.23 12.15
CA ILE A 45 16.34 -3.85 11.00
C ILE A 45 15.92 -2.47 10.48
N LEU A 46 14.62 -2.24 10.33
CA LEU A 46 14.07 -0.97 9.86
C LEU A 46 14.43 0.19 10.81
N ASP A 47 14.31 0.02 12.12
CA ASP A 47 14.62 1.06 13.11
C ASP A 47 16.10 1.45 13.11
N SER A 48 16.98 0.46 12.96
CA SER A 48 18.42 0.67 12.81
C SER A 48 18.73 1.54 11.58
N LYS A 49 18.13 1.20 10.43
CA LYS A 49 18.35 1.93 9.16
C LYS A 49 17.68 3.30 9.15
N LEU A 50 16.44 3.39 9.66
CA LEU A 50 15.68 4.62 9.75
C LEU A 50 16.42 5.65 10.61
N SER A 51 17.06 5.24 11.70
CA SER A 51 17.86 6.14 12.53
C SER A 51 18.99 6.82 11.75
N GLY A 52 19.66 6.10 10.85
CA GLY A 52 20.67 6.66 9.94
C GLY A 52 20.07 7.64 8.94
N ILE A 53 18.97 7.27 8.29
CA ILE A 53 18.28 8.14 7.31
C ILE A 53 17.78 9.43 7.98
N LEU A 54 17.18 9.33 9.17
CA LEU A 54 16.73 10.48 9.94
C LEU A 54 17.88 11.38 10.38
N HIS A 55 19.08 10.82 10.59
CA HIS A 55 20.27 11.60 10.85
C HIS A 55 20.70 12.39 9.61
N ASP A 56 20.74 11.75 8.44
CA ASP A 56 21.14 12.36 7.17
C ASP A 56 20.15 13.43 6.67
N LEU A 57 18.87 13.29 7.01
CA LEU A 57 17.84 14.28 6.67
C LEU A 57 17.87 15.55 7.53
N ARG A 58 18.66 15.57 8.61
CA ARG A 58 18.85 16.80 9.39
C ARG A 58 19.73 17.76 8.58
N THR A 59 19.44 19.06 8.68
CA THR A 59 20.23 20.10 8.02
C THR A 59 21.67 20.13 8.55
N GLU A 60 22.56 20.87 7.88
CA GLU A 60 23.95 21.08 8.34
C GLU A 60 24.03 21.63 9.78
N ASN A 61 22.99 22.32 10.25
CA ASN A 61 22.86 22.84 11.61
C ASN A 61 22.21 21.84 12.59
N GLY A 62 21.96 20.61 12.17
CA GLY A 62 21.29 19.57 12.96
C GLY A 62 19.78 19.78 13.17
N GLN A 63 19.19 20.82 12.57
CA GLN A 63 17.75 21.08 12.66
C GLN A 63 16.99 20.25 11.63
N TYR A 64 15.80 19.79 12.02
CA TYR A 64 14.87 19.16 11.08
C TYR A 64 14.40 20.17 10.03
N LEU A 65 14.00 19.61 8.89
CA LEU A 65 13.48 20.37 7.76
C LEU A 65 12.20 21.16 8.13
N VAL A 66 11.42 20.71 9.12
CA VAL A 66 10.12 21.30 9.48
C VAL A 66 10.13 21.69 10.95
N ASP A 67 9.35 22.73 11.29
CA ASP A 67 9.15 23.15 12.67
C ASP A 67 8.53 22.02 13.51
N GLU A 68 9.05 21.80 14.73
CA GLU A 68 8.63 20.70 15.59
C GLU A 68 7.12 20.74 15.91
N SER A 69 6.52 21.93 15.99
CA SER A 69 5.08 22.07 16.25
C SER A 69 4.23 21.61 15.06
N VAL A 70 4.67 21.90 13.82
CA VAL A 70 4.02 21.44 12.59
C VAL A 70 4.16 19.92 12.47
N GLN A 71 5.35 19.39 12.75
CA GLN A 71 5.58 17.95 12.76
C GLN A 71 4.68 17.24 13.79
N HIS A 72 4.57 17.77 15.01
CA HIS A 72 3.71 17.23 16.05
C HIS A 72 2.23 17.26 15.65
N ASN A 73 1.76 18.34 15.02
CA ASN A 73 0.38 18.43 14.52
C ASN A 73 0.09 17.37 13.46
N ILE A 74 0.99 17.19 12.49
CA ILE A 74 0.85 16.17 11.45
C ILE A 74 0.87 14.77 12.05
N GLN A 75 1.76 14.50 13.01
CA GLN A 75 1.78 13.23 13.72
C GLN A 75 0.47 12.96 14.44
N ALA A 76 -0.09 13.95 15.15
CA ALA A 76 -1.37 13.80 15.82
C ALA A 76 -2.52 13.49 14.84
N LYS A 77 -2.52 14.13 13.66
CA LYS A 77 -3.49 13.80 12.58
C LYS A 77 -3.31 12.36 12.10
N GLN A 78 -2.07 11.92 11.88
CA GLN A 78 -1.76 10.54 11.46
C GLN A 78 -2.17 9.50 12.50
N ASP A 79 -1.93 9.76 13.78
CA ASP A 79 -2.31 8.86 14.87
C ASP A 79 -3.83 8.71 14.96
N ALA A 80 -4.57 9.82 14.79
CA ALA A 80 -6.03 9.80 14.71
C ALA A 80 -6.53 8.97 13.52
N LEU A 81 -5.95 9.15 12.33
CA LEU A 81 -6.29 8.35 11.14
C LEU A 81 -5.91 6.87 11.29
N HIS A 82 -4.76 6.58 11.91
CA HIS A 82 -4.33 5.22 12.18
C HIS A 82 -5.29 4.53 13.15
N CYS A 83 -5.68 5.20 14.23
CA CYS A 83 -6.70 4.73 15.16
C CYS A 83 -8.04 4.48 14.44
N PHE A 84 -8.49 5.41 13.60
CA PHE A 84 -9.74 5.33 12.85
C PHE A 84 -9.84 4.06 11.99
N VAL A 85 -8.77 3.70 11.29
CA VAL A 85 -8.75 2.49 10.43
C VAL A 85 -8.43 1.22 11.23
N SER A 86 -7.39 1.24 12.06
CA SER A 86 -6.89 0.02 12.74
C SER A 86 -7.84 -0.54 13.80
N ARG A 87 -8.64 0.32 14.43
CA ARG A 87 -9.66 -0.08 15.42
C ARG A 87 -11.03 -0.34 14.81
N GLY A 88 -11.18 -0.15 13.50
CA GLY A 88 -12.41 -0.44 12.80
C GLY A 88 -12.78 -1.92 12.87
N THR A 89 -14.07 -2.20 12.83
CA THR A 89 -14.61 -3.57 12.97
C THR A 89 -15.46 -3.94 11.77
N TRP A 90 -15.38 -5.21 11.37
CA TRP A 90 -16.33 -5.77 10.41
C TRP A 90 -17.60 -6.21 11.12
N ALA A 91 -18.76 -5.83 10.59
CA ALA A 91 -20.05 -6.29 11.06
C ALA A 91 -20.80 -7.02 9.94
N THR A 92 -21.52 -8.08 10.30
CA THR A 92 -22.48 -8.75 9.42
C THR A 92 -23.87 -8.57 10.03
N ASN A 93 -24.87 -8.36 9.18
CA ASN A 93 -26.25 -8.32 9.67
C ASN A 93 -26.70 -9.78 9.86
N THR A 94 -26.68 -10.27 11.09
CA THR A 94 -27.03 -11.66 11.40
C THR A 94 -28.49 -12.02 11.05
N GLN A 95 -29.34 -11.02 10.80
CA GLN A 95 -30.74 -11.25 10.42
C GLN A 95 -30.91 -11.51 8.92
N ASP A 96 -29.90 -11.20 8.10
CA ASP A 96 -29.93 -11.37 6.66
C ASP A 96 -28.75 -12.24 6.23
N SER A 97 -29.05 -13.48 5.85
CA SER A 97 -28.05 -14.44 5.39
C SER A 97 -27.29 -13.99 4.15
N ASP A 98 -27.87 -13.05 3.40
CA ASP A 98 -27.28 -12.50 2.18
C ASP A 98 -26.55 -11.17 2.46
N SER A 99 -26.52 -10.71 3.71
CA SER A 99 -25.85 -9.45 4.05
C SER A 99 -24.35 -9.56 3.88
N ARG A 100 -23.82 -8.67 3.02
CA ARG A 100 -22.39 -8.50 2.84
C ARG A 100 -21.78 -7.88 4.11
N PRO A 101 -20.60 -8.33 4.57
CA PRO A 101 -19.95 -7.70 5.70
C PRO A 101 -19.64 -6.24 5.37
N THR A 102 -19.83 -5.36 6.33
CA THR A 102 -19.55 -3.93 6.19
C THR A 102 -18.47 -3.53 7.18
N PHE A 103 -17.49 -2.75 6.73
CA PHE A 103 -16.41 -2.25 7.58
C PHE A 103 -16.83 -0.94 8.28
N HIS A 104 -16.87 -0.94 9.60
CA HIS A 104 -17.19 0.23 10.42
C HIS A 104 -15.91 0.78 11.07
N PRO A 105 -15.37 1.91 10.58
CA PRO A 105 -14.19 2.52 11.19
C PRO A 105 -14.51 3.17 12.55
N GLU A 106 -13.48 3.40 13.36
CA GLU A 106 -13.61 3.95 14.72
C GLU A 106 -13.66 5.49 14.69
N TRP A 107 -14.86 6.05 14.53
CA TRP A 107 -15.08 7.50 14.41
C TRP A 107 -14.61 8.30 15.65
N THR A 108 -14.60 7.69 16.84
CA THR A 108 -14.17 8.39 18.06
C THR A 108 -12.72 8.85 18.00
N CYS A 109 -11.88 8.19 17.18
CA CYS A 109 -10.49 8.58 16.97
C CYS A 109 -10.35 9.98 16.37
N LEU A 110 -11.25 10.41 15.48
CA LEU A 110 -11.15 11.68 14.77
C LEU A 110 -11.55 12.89 15.65
N ASN A 111 -12.44 12.66 16.63
CA ASN A 111 -12.95 13.70 17.53
C ASN A 111 -11.96 14.15 18.61
N THR A 112 -10.88 13.40 18.83
CA THR A 112 -9.91 13.70 19.89
C THR A 112 -8.89 14.77 19.49
N SER A 113 -8.82 15.14 18.22
CA SER A 113 -7.94 16.22 17.76
C SER A 113 -8.56 17.58 18.10
N ALA A 114 -7.88 18.37 18.93
CA ALA A 114 -8.38 19.61 19.53
C ALA A 114 -8.73 20.74 18.52
N SER A 115 -8.56 20.51 17.22
CA SER A 115 -8.74 21.48 16.14
C SER A 115 -9.80 21.08 15.10
N SER A 116 -10.42 19.89 15.20
CA SER A 116 -11.46 19.50 14.26
C SER A 116 -12.80 20.11 14.65
N GLU A 117 -13.34 21.01 13.82
CA GLU A 117 -14.79 21.23 13.79
C GLU A 117 -15.48 19.86 13.65
N ASN A 118 -16.52 19.60 14.44
CA ASN A 118 -17.11 18.29 14.67
C ASN A 118 -17.39 17.50 13.37
N ILE A 119 -16.47 16.61 12.98
CA ILE A 119 -16.77 15.54 12.02
C ILE A 119 -17.70 14.57 12.74
N SER A 120 -18.99 14.88 12.66
CA SER A 120 -20.01 14.12 13.34
C SER A 120 -20.11 12.75 12.68
N ALA A 121 -20.11 11.70 13.51
CA ALA A 121 -20.39 10.36 13.03
C ALA A 121 -21.75 10.40 12.28
N PRO A 122 -21.83 9.75 11.12
CA PRO A 122 -23.05 9.74 10.33
C PRO A 122 -24.19 9.06 11.12
N PRO A 123 -25.45 9.52 10.96
CA PRO A 123 -26.59 8.85 11.57
C PRO A 123 -26.67 7.40 11.11
N PRO A 124 -27.07 6.45 11.99
CA PRO A 124 -27.07 5.01 11.71
C PRO A 124 -27.95 4.61 10.51
N ASP A 125 -28.95 5.42 10.16
CA ASP A 125 -29.92 5.12 9.09
C ASP A 125 -29.53 5.73 7.71
N THR A 126 -28.43 6.48 7.63
CA THR A 126 -28.01 7.13 6.38
C THR A 126 -27.06 6.24 5.62
N ALA A 127 -27.27 6.08 4.30
CA ALA A 127 -26.30 5.48 3.40
C ALA A 127 -24.96 6.23 3.53
N LEU A 128 -24.03 5.59 4.25
CA LEU A 128 -22.78 6.17 4.71
C LEU A 128 -21.93 6.81 3.59
N PRO A 129 -21.81 6.21 2.39
CA PRO A 129 -21.07 6.81 1.28
C PRO A 129 -21.59 8.21 0.89
N HIS A 130 -22.92 8.42 0.85
CA HIS A 130 -23.49 9.69 0.44
C HIS A 130 -23.25 10.82 1.46
N HIS A 131 -23.20 10.51 2.75
CA HIS A 131 -22.91 11.52 3.78
C HIS A 131 -21.47 12.01 3.66
N ILE A 132 -20.51 11.09 3.57
CA ILE A 132 -19.09 11.41 3.43
C ILE A 132 -18.85 12.17 2.12
N ALA A 133 -19.43 11.71 1.01
CA ALA A 133 -19.35 12.39 -0.28
C ALA A 133 -19.84 13.85 -0.20
N ARG A 134 -20.95 14.10 0.52
CA ARG A 134 -21.50 15.47 0.68
C ARG A 134 -20.59 16.36 1.53
N SER A 135 -20.08 15.84 2.65
CA SER A 135 -19.11 16.55 3.51
C SER A 135 -17.90 16.96 2.70
N LEU A 136 -17.26 15.98 2.05
CA LEU A 136 -16.08 16.17 1.24
C LEU A 136 -16.32 17.13 0.07
N CYS A 137 -17.49 17.08 -0.56
CA CYS A 137 -17.84 18.02 -1.62
C CYS A 137 -17.97 19.47 -1.15
N THR A 138 -18.33 19.68 0.12
CA THR A 138 -18.39 21.02 0.71
C THR A 138 -16.97 21.58 0.86
N SER A 139 -16.05 20.78 1.38
CA SER A 139 -14.64 21.18 1.64
C SER A 139 -13.84 21.32 0.35
N LEU A 140 -14.14 20.49 -0.64
CA LEU A 140 -13.48 20.52 -1.94
C LEU A 140 -14.11 21.51 -2.92
N SER A 141 -15.20 22.18 -2.57
CA SER A 141 -15.82 23.15 -3.47
C SER A 141 -14.78 24.15 -3.97
N THR A 142 -14.75 24.36 -5.29
CA THR A 142 -13.80 25.20 -6.04
C THR A 142 -12.37 24.65 -6.16
N ARG A 143 -12.09 23.45 -5.61
CA ARG A 143 -10.74 22.86 -5.59
C ARG A 143 -10.51 21.90 -6.76
N LYS A 144 -9.22 21.64 -6.98
CA LYS A 144 -8.70 20.72 -7.99
C LYS A 144 -7.85 19.70 -7.24
N VAL A 145 -8.27 18.44 -7.30
CA VAL A 145 -7.62 17.32 -6.64
C VAL A 145 -6.89 16.49 -7.68
N LEU A 146 -5.63 16.19 -7.40
CA LEU A 146 -4.80 15.33 -8.21
C LEU A 146 -4.38 14.10 -7.40
N LEU A 147 -4.71 12.92 -7.90
CA LEU A 147 -4.19 11.65 -7.42
C LEU A 147 -3.00 11.23 -8.30
N VAL A 148 -1.85 10.98 -7.69
CA VAL A 148 -0.63 10.57 -8.39
C VAL A 148 -0.13 9.25 -7.84
N GLY A 149 0.02 8.25 -8.70
CA GLY A 149 0.57 6.97 -8.30
C GLY A 149 0.34 5.86 -9.32
N PRO A 150 0.64 4.60 -8.97
CA PRO A 150 0.41 3.44 -9.82
C PRO A 150 -1.09 3.13 -10.03
N GLU A 151 -1.38 2.02 -10.71
CA GLU A 151 -2.73 1.53 -10.99
C GLU A 151 -3.59 1.33 -9.73
N ALA A 152 -2.97 1.07 -8.57
CA ALA A 152 -3.64 1.03 -7.28
C ALA A 152 -4.26 2.41 -6.93
N THR A 153 -3.53 3.51 -7.15
CA THR A 153 -4.06 4.86 -6.96
C THR A 153 -5.18 5.19 -7.94
N HIS A 154 -5.09 4.70 -9.19
CA HIS A 154 -6.21 4.80 -10.14
C HIS A 154 -7.44 4.00 -9.66
N HIS A 155 -7.23 2.91 -8.94
CA HIS A 155 -8.35 2.16 -8.36
C HIS A 155 -9.06 2.97 -7.26
N LEU A 156 -8.32 3.65 -6.37
CA LEU A 156 -8.91 4.60 -5.42
C LEU A 156 -9.64 5.76 -6.11
N HIS A 157 -9.07 6.29 -7.21
CA HIS A 157 -9.74 7.26 -8.07
C HIS A 157 -11.11 6.75 -8.55
N THR A 158 -11.16 5.50 -9.00
CA THR A 158 -12.39 4.87 -9.51
C THR A 158 -13.41 4.67 -8.39
N LEU A 159 -12.98 4.15 -7.23
CA LEU A 159 -13.82 4.02 -6.04
C LEU A 159 -14.39 5.38 -5.61
N TRP A 160 -13.60 6.44 -5.67
CA TRP A 160 -14.07 7.77 -5.31
C TRP A 160 -15.11 8.29 -6.32
N LEU A 161 -14.87 8.15 -7.63
CA LEU A 161 -15.86 8.54 -8.64
C LEU A 161 -17.20 7.82 -8.42
N ASP A 162 -17.16 6.51 -8.20
CA ASP A 162 -18.33 5.68 -7.93
C ASP A 162 -19.16 6.19 -6.74
N ALA A 163 -18.51 6.62 -5.65
CA ALA A 163 -19.20 7.19 -4.49
C ALA A 163 -19.86 8.55 -4.72
N ILE A 164 -19.35 9.37 -5.65
CA ILE A 164 -19.84 10.74 -5.86
C ILE A 164 -20.83 10.83 -7.03
N ASP A 165 -20.61 10.06 -8.09
CA ASP A 165 -21.42 10.07 -9.30
C ASP A 165 -21.36 8.71 -10.01
N GLU A 166 -22.46 7.96 -9.93
CA GLU A 166 -22.59 6.59 -10.44
C GLU A 166 -22.44 6.49 -11.98
N ASP A 167 -22.63 7.60 -12.70
CA ASP A 167 -22.62 7.66 -14.17
C ASP A 167 -21.26 8.07 -14.77
N HIS A 168 -20.18 8.06 -13.99
CA HIS A 168 -18.86 8.48 -14.47
C HIS A 168 -18.09 7.38 -15.20
N THR A 169 -17.77 7.61 -16.47
CA THR A 169 -16.84 6.77 -17.23
C THR A 169 -15.42 7.35 -17.20
N CYS A 170 -14.49 6.67 -16.53
CA CYS A 170 -13.05 6.92 -16.68
C CYS A 170 -12.48 6.05 -17.80
N LEU A 171 -11.68 6.63 -18.70
CA LEU A 171 -11.04 5.91 -19.82
C LEU A 171 -9.88 5.01 -19.38
N GLY A 172 -9.55 4.99 -18.09
CA GLY A 172 -8.49 4.19 -17.51
C GLY A 172 -7.24 5.01 -17.14
N PRO A 173 -6.23 4.36 -16.53
CA PRO A 173 -5.10 5.05 -15.92
C PRO A 173 -4.22 5.83 -16.90
N GLU A 174 -4.12 5.38 -18.15
CA GLU A 174 -3.31 6.05 -19.18
C GLU A 174 -4.02 7.24 -19.84
N PHE A 175 -5.36 7.29 -19.74
CA PHE A 175 -6.20 8.22 -20.51
C PHE A 175 -7.12 9.08 -19.63
N CYS A 176 -6.99 9.00 -18.30
CA CYS A 176 -7.74 9.84 -17.38
C CYS A 176 -7.29 11.31 -17.55
N THR A 177 -8.22 12.20 -17.88
CA THR A 177 -7.94 13.62 -18.07
C THR A 177 -8.35 14.43 -16.83
N PHE A 178 -9.65 14.49 -16.57
CA PHE A 178 -10.28 15.07 -15.39
C PHE A 178 -11.76 14.65 -15.30
N HIS A 179 -12.29 14.70 -14.09
CA HIS A 179 -13.68 14.46 -13.77
C HIS A 179 -14.22 15.64 -12.98
N HIS A 180 -15.41 16.09 -13.34
CA HIS A 180 -16.04 17.21 -12.68
C HIS A 180 -16.97 16.68 -11.60
N ILE A 181 -16.52 16.75 -10.35
CA ILE A 181 -17.19 16.18 -9.18
C ILE A 181 -17.96 17.26 -8.40
N CYS A 182 -18.81 16.82 -7.46
CA CYS A 182 -19.54 17.71 -6.56
C CYS A 182 -20.49 18.69 -7.27
N LEU A 183 -20.98 18.30 -8.46
CA LEU A 183 -22.00 19.07 -9.17
C LEU A 183 -23.32 19.10 -8.40
N PRO A 184 -23.97 20.27 -8.28
CA PRO A 184 -25.34 20.35 -7.81
C PRO A 184 -26.26 19.46 -8.67
N PRO A 185 -27.27 18.78 -8.09
CA PRO A 185 -28.13 17.83 -8.80
C PRO A 185 -28.78 18.41 -10.07
N HIS A 186 -29.18 19.68 -10.04
CA HIS A 186 -29.81 20.36 -11.17
C HIS A 186 -28.85 20.59 -12.36
N MET A 187 -27.53 20.58 -12.13
CA MET A 187 -26.53 20.78 -13.17
C MET A 187 -26.05 19.47 -13.81
N ARG A 188 -26.21 18.32 -13.15
CA ARG A 188 -25.79 16.99 -13.66
C ARG A 188 -26.45 16.64 -15.01
N ASN A 189 -27.72 17.02 -15.18
CA ASN A 189 -28.46 16.77 -16.42
C ASN A 189 -28.14 17.79 -17.53
N ALA A 190 -27.72 19.00 -17.16
CA ALA A 190 -27.33 20.03 -18.13
C ALA A 190 -25.95 19.74 -18.72
N THR A 191 -25.05 19.15 -17.94
CA THR A 191 -23.71 18.71 -18.37
C THR A 191 -23.71 17.59 -19.39
N SER A 192 -24.73 16.71 -19.40
CA SER A 192 -24.81 15.60 -20.35
C SER A 192 -25.34 16.00 -21.73
N ARG A 193 -26.01 17.15 -21.85
CA ARG A 193 -26.66 17.62 -23.09
C ARG A 193 -25.90 18.73 -23.85
N ALA A 194 -25.05 19.50 -23.17
CA ALA A 194 -24.13 20.44 -23.82
C ALA A 194 -22.82 19.73 -24.18
N GLU A 195 -22.01 20.29 -25.10
CA GLU A 195 -20.75 19.69 -25.55
C GLU A 195 -19.97 18.98 -24.43
N PRO A 196 -19.37 17.80 -24.69
CA PRO A 196 -18.65 17.05 -23.67
C PRO A 196 -17.60 17.94 -23.02
N ARG A 197 -17.85 18.33 -21.75
CA ARG A 197 -16.99 19.25 -21.00
C ARG A 197 -15.56 18.73 -20.85
N PHE A 198 -15.31 17.46 -21.14
CA PHE A 198 -13.99 16.82 -21.20
C PHE A 198 -13.02 17.49 -22.19
N LYS A 199 -13.50 18.32 -23.15
CA LYS A 199 -12.64 18.99 -24.14
C LYS A 199 -11.78 20.12 -23.57
N LYS A 200 -12.25 20.84 -22.54
CA LYS A 200 -11.53 21.99 -21.95
C LYS A 200 -11.55 21.90 -20.43
N LEU A 201 -10.37 21.93 -19.82
CA LEU A 201 -10.23 21.95 -18.37
C LEU A 201 -10.90 23.22 -17.81
N PRO A 202 -11.86 23.11 -16.89
CA PRO A 202 -12.50 24.27 -16.26
C PRO A 202 -11.50 25.15 -15.51
N GLY A 203 -11.66 26.47 -15.63
CA GLY A 203 -10.90 27.44 -14.86
C GLY A 203 -11.42 27.55 -13.42
N ASP A 204 -10.69 28.23 -12.55
CA ASP A 204 -11.09 28.38 -11.13
C ASP A 204 -12.41 29.15 -11.00
N GLN A 205 -12.64 30.17 -11.85
CA GLN A 205 -13.91 30.90 -11.91
C GLN A 205 -15.10 30.00 -12.30
N ASP A 206 -14.88 29.02 -13.18
CA ASP A 206 -15.92 28.07 -13.56
C ASP A 206 -16.30 27.21 -12.35
N LEU A 207 -15.31 26.70 -11.62
CA LEU A 207 -15.53 25.88 -10.42
C LEU A 207 -16.23 26.68 -9.30
N VAL A 208 -15.87 27.94 -9.11
CA VAL A 208 -16.56 28.87 -8.19
C VAL A 208 -18.01 29.07 -8.60
N SER A 209 -18.27 29.34 -9.88
CA SER A 209 -19.63 29.60 -10.38
C SER A 209 -20.56 28.38 -10.27
N LEU A 210 -19.98 27.18 -10.38
CA LEU A 210 -20.71 25.91 -10.33
C LEU A 210 -20.76 25.32 -8.91
N GLY A 211 -19.98 25.85 -7.96
CA GLY A 211 -19.81 25.28 -6.63
C GLY A 211 -19.21 23.87 -6.65
N SER A 212 -18.42 23.55 -7.68
CA SER A 212 -17.97 22.18 -7.99
C SER A 212 -16.47 21.99 -7.75
N ALA A 213 -15.97 20.77 -7.95
CA ALA A 213 -14.55 20.45 -7.86
C ALA A 213 -14.09 19.62 -9.06
N LEU A 214 -12.77 19.52 -9.25
CA LEU A 214 -12.16 18.64 -10.24
C LEU A 214 -11.38 17.52 -9.56
N LEU A 215 -11.56 16.30 -10.04
CA LEU A 215 -10.74 15.15 -9.69
C LEU A 215 -9.93 14.70 -10.91
N ARG A 216 -8.63 14.50 -10.72
CA ARG A 216 -7.69 14.10 -11.78
C ARG A 216 -6.84 12.95 -11.28
N PHE A 217 -6.39 12.12 -12.21
CA PHE A 217 -5.42 11.07 -11.96
C PHE A 217 -4.21 11.23 -12.88
N SER A 218 -3.02 10.94 -12.36
CA SER A 218 -1.77 10.87 -13.13
C SER A 218 -1.04 9.57 -12.79
N LEU A 219 -0.83 8.73 -13.80
CA LEU A 219 -0.08 7.48 -13.63
C LEU A 219 1.38 7.78 -13.34
N SER A 220 1.89 7.29 -12.22
CA SER A 220 3.32 7.31 -11.91
C SER A 220 3.70 6.15 -10.99
N SER A 221 4.47 5.20 -11.52
CA SER A 221 4.95 4.05 -10.75
C SER A 221 6.06 4.44 -9.77
N ALA A 222 6.91 5.41 -10.14
CA ALA A 222 8.09 5.79 -9.36
C ALA A 222 8.01 7.18 -8.74
N LEU A 223 6.93 7.94 -8.97
CA LEU A 223 6.85 9.39 -8.68
C LEU A 223 8.02 10.17 -9.31
N PHE A 224 8.50 9.70 -10.46
CA PHE A 224 9.64 10.28 -11.15
C PHE A 224 9.29 11.64 -11.75
N VAL A 225 10.15 12.62 -11.53
CA VAL A 225 10.05 13.94 -12.17
C VAL A 225 11.23 14.15 -13.10
N ALA A 226 10.94 14.18 -14.40
CA ALA A 226 11.96 14.36 -15.43
C ALA A 226 12.27 15.85 -15.63
N ALA A 227 13.55 16.16 -15.86
CA ALA A 227 13.93 17.49 -16.32
C ALA A 227 13.46 17.77 -17.76
N ASP A 228 13.44 16.73 -18.62
CA ASP A 228 12.94 16.81 -20.00
C ASP A 228 11.57 16.10 -20.11
N PRO A 229 10.50 16.80 -20.50
CA PRO A 229 9.18 16.20 -20.69
C PRO A 229 9.15 15.05 -21.70
N ARG A 230 10.12 14.96 -22.63
CA ARG A 230 10.21 13.86 -23.59
C ARG A 230 10.43 12.51 -22.92
N ALA A 231 11.04 12.49 -21.73
CA ALA A 231 11.27 11.26 -20.97
C ALA A 231 9.96 10.53 -20.60
N TYR A 232 8.82 11.24 -20.55
CA TYR A 232 7.50 10.63 -20.30
C TYR A 232 6.91 9.92 -21.53
N SER A 233 7.44 10.19 -22.73
CA SER A 233 7.02 9.50 -23.96
C SER A 233 7.86 8.27 -24.28
N GLU A 234 8.99 8.11 -23.59
CA GLU A 234 9.93 7.01 -23.81
C GLU A 234 9.57 5.78 -22.97
N VAL A 235 9.84 4.59 -23.51
CA VAL A 235 9.70 3.35 -22.74
C VAL A 235 10.81 3.29 -21.71
N ARG A 236 10.46 3.44 -20.44
CA ARG A 236 11.39 3.30 -19.33
C ARG A 236 11.25 1.94 -18.69
N VAL A 237 12.38 1.28 -18.49
CA VAL A 237 12.47 0.02 -17.77
C VAL A 237 13.22 0.32 -16.48
N ASP A 238 12.59 -0.01 -15.35
CA ASP A 238 13.24 0.11 -14.06
C ASP A 238 14.48 -0.78 -14.03
N ARG A 239 15.63 -0.24 -13.63
CA ARG A 239 16.90 -0.94 -13.73
C ARG A 239 17.00 -2.09 -12.73
N ALA A 240 16.39 -1.93 -11.55
CA ALA A 240 16.47 -2.92 -10.48
C ALA A 240 15.61 -4.16 -10.78
N THR A 241 14.41 -3.94 -11.31
CA THR A 241 13.43 -4.99 -11.56
C THR A 241 13.41 -5.44 -13.02
N GLY A 242 13.87 -4.64 -13.98
CA GLY A 242 13.68 -4.93 -15.40
C GLY A 242 12.21 -4.84 -15.84
N VAL A 243 11.31 -4.33 -14.99
CA VAL A 243 9.90 -4.13 -15.30
C VAL A 243 9.70 -2.73 -15.87
N ARG A 244 8.82 -2.60 -16.86
CA ARG A 244 8.49 -1.30 -17.45
C ARG A 244 7.86 -0.39 -16.39
N ALA A 245 8.49 0.75 -16.15
CA ALA A 245 7.93 1.82 -15.33
C ALA A 245 7.11 2.76 -16.21
N ARG A 246 5.99 3.26 -15.68
CA ARG A 246 5.11 4.20 -16.38
C ARG A 246 4.96 5.44 -15.54
N ASP A 247 5.40 6.56 -16.09
CA ASP A 247 5.29 7.86 -15.45
C ASP A 247 4.73 8.87 -16.46
N SER A 248 3.84 9.71 -15.96
CA SER A 248 3.31 10.87 -16.66
C SER A 248 3.89 12.14 -16.04
N ASN A 249 3.76 13.28 -16.73
CA ASN A 249 4.20 14.58 -16.22
C ASN A 249 3.26 15.11 -15.12
N TRP A 250 3.18 14.38 -14.02
CA TRP A 250 2.29 14.66 -12.90
C TRP A 250 2.68 15.94 -12.17
N PHE A 251 3.96 16.32 -12.18
CA PHE A 251 4.46 17.50 -11.47
C PHE A 251 3.88 18.80 -12.04
N GLU A 252 3.76 18.91 -13.36
CA GLU A 252 3.05 20.01 -14.02
C GLU A 252 1.56 20.05 -13.68
N LEU A 253 0.94 18.88 -13.47
CA LEU A 253 -0.44 18.81 -13.02
C LEU A 253 -0.58 19.21 -11.56
N ALA A 254 0.41 18.90 -10.72
CA ALA A 254 0.45 19.27 -9.31
C ALA A 254 0.51 20.79 -9.15
N ARG A 255 1.32 21.50 -9.95
CA ARG A 255 1.38 22.98 -9.99
C ARG A 255 0.04 23.67 -10.28
N ARG A 256 -0.93 22.94 -10.83
CA ARG A 256 -2.28 23.45 -11.17
C ARG A 256 -3.38 22.87 -10.28
N SER A 257 -3.00 22.18 -9.22
CA SER A 257 -3.90 21.51 -8.28
C SER A 257 -3.86 22.22 -6.95
N HIS A 258 -4.92 22.06 -6.16
CA HIS A 258 -5.02 22.60 -4.81
C HIS A 258 -4.73 21.51 -3.76
N VAL A 259 -5.13 20.27 -4.07
CA VAL A 259 -4.88 19.08 -3.25
C VAL A 259 -4.14 18.06 -4.11
N VAL A 260 -3.05 17.51 -3.59
CA VAL A 260 -2.26 16.47 -4.28
C VAL A 260 -2.10 15.30 -3.34
N VAL A 261 -2.66 14.15 -3.73
CA VAL A 261 -2.49 12.89 -3.03
C VAL A 261 -1.47 12.05 -3.78
N LEU A 262 -0.34 11.79 -3.14
CA LEU A 262 0.77 11.04 -3.69
C LEU A 262 0.75 9.60 -3.19
N HIS A 263 1.23 8.69 -4.02
CA HIS A 263 1.51 7.32 -3.63
C HIS A 263 2.57 6.72 -4.53
N ARG A 264 3.48 5.99 -3.91
CA ARG A 264 4.40 5.08 -4.58
C ARG A 264 4.11 3.67 -4.08
N GLY A 265 3.77 2.77 -5.00
CA GLY A 265 3.49 1.38 -4.65
C GLY A 265 4.79 0.58 -4.39
N PRO A 266 4.65 -0.66 -3.90
CA PRO A 266 5.74 -1.63 -3.90
C PRO A 266 6.38 -1.79 -5.27
N LEU A 267 7.70 -1.97 -5.33
CA LEU A 267 8.36 -2.35 -6.56
C LEU A 267 7.88 -3.74 -7.00
N PRO A 268 7.63 -3.94 -8.30
CA PRO A 268 7.29 -5.27 -8.80
C PRO A 268 8.47 -6.23 -8.57
N ALA A 269 8.20 -7.53 -8.61
CA ALA A 269 9.29 -8.50 -8.62
C ALA A 269 10.08 -8.34 -9.93
N PRO A 270 11.34 -8.82 -10.01
CA PRO A 270 12.11 -8.73 -11.23
C PRO A 270 11.40 -9.39 -12.43
N ALA A 271 11.48 -8.79 -13.61
CA ALA A 271 10.86 -9.26 -14.85
C ALA A 271 11.13 -10.74 -15.16
N PRO A 272 12.35 -11.28 -14.96
CA PRO A 272 12.62 -12.71 -15.17
C PRO A 272 11.79 -13.64 -14.29
N THR A 273 11.29 -13.15 -13.14
CA THR A 273 10.39 -13.94 -12.29
C THR A 273 9.05 -14.19 -12.99
N TYR A 274 8.53 -13.26 -13.78
CA TYR A 274 7.21 -13.41 -14.42
C TYR A 274 7.20 -14.31 -15.66
N ASN A 275 8.37 -14.63 -16.25
CA ASN A 275 8.47 -15.51 -17.42
C ASN A 275 8.33 -16.98 -17.03
N VAL A 276 7.18 -17.29 -16.46
CA VAL A 276 6.78 -18.61 -16.02
C VAL A 276 5.73 -19.11 -16.99
N SER A 277 6.17 -19.82 -18.03
CA SER A 277 5.38 -20.98 -18.47
C SER A 277 5.09 -21.83 -17.22
N ASP A 278 3.91 -22.44 -17.12
CA ASP A 278 3.44 -23.28 -15.98
C ASP A 278 4.35 -24.52 -15.69
N GLU A 279 5.61 -24.48 -16.09
CA GLU A 279 6.60 -25.51 -15.91
C GLU A 279 7.00 -25.70 -14.43
N PRO A 280 7.14 -26.97 -14.00
CA PRO A 280 7.72 -27.30 -12.72
C PRO A 280 9.19 -26.82 -12.69
N GLY A 281 9.47 -25.80 -11.87
CA GLY A 281 10.76 -25.09 -11.81
C GLY A 281 10.64 -23.57 -11.78
N ALA A 282 9.43 -23.04 -11.98
CA ALA A 282 9.11 -21.61 -11.84
C ALA A 282 9.63 -20.95 -10.56
N LEU A 283 9.62 -21.71 -9.46
CA LEU A 283 10.02 -21.25 -8.14
C LEU A 283 11.55 -21.15 -8.01
N ASP A 284 12.32 -21.95 -8.74
CA ASP A 284 13.79 -21.96 -8.71
C ASP A 284 14.37 -20.72 -9.43
N ARG A 285 13.62 -20.16 -10.39
CA ARG A 285 14.00 -18.93 -11.10
C ARG A 285 14.00 -17.69 -10.20
N TRP A 286 13.26 -17.72 -9.08
CA TRP A 286 13.34 -16.65 -8.07
C TRP A 286 14.73 -16.60 -7.42
N GLU A 287 15.34 -17.75 -7.14
CA GLU A 287 16.66 -17.76 -6.52
C GLU A 287 17.72 -17.15 -7.44
N LEU A 288 17.61 -17.39 -8.76
CA LEU A 288 18.54 -16.85 -9.75
C LEU A 288 18.38 -15.33 -9.95
N SER A 289 17.16 -14.80 -10.05
CA SER A 289 16.95 -13.36 -10.29
C SER A 289 17.35 -12.51 -9.08
N TRP A 290 17.18 -13.05 -7.87
CA TRP A 290 17.52 -12.35 -6.65
C TRP A 290 18.95 -12.60 -6.19
N ALA A 291 19.60 -13.69 -6.62
CA ALA A 291 21.01 -13.92 -6.31
C ALA A 291 21.86 -12.72 -6.71
N ASP A 292 21.61 -12.08 -7.86
CA ASP A 292 22.37 -10.89 -8.26
C ASP A 292 22.05 -9.67 -7.40
N VAL A 293 20.79 -9.45 -7.02
CA VAL A 293 20.40 -8.37 -6.10
C VAL A 293 21.01 -8.57 -4.71
N LEU A 294 20.90 -9.79 -4.16
CA LEU A 294 21.46 -10.17 -2.86
C LEU A 294 22.99 -10.20 -2.86
N ARG A 295 23.64 -10.41 -4.02
CA ARG A 295 25.10 -10.47 -4.17
C ARG A 295 25.77 -9.11 -4.26
N HIS A 296 25.06 -8.05 -4.61
CA HIS A 296 25.65 -6.70 -4.64
C HIS A 296 25.92 -6.13 -3.23
N GLY A 297 25.46 -6.80 -2.17
CA GLY A 297 25.82 -6.53 -0.77
C GLY A 297 27.13 -7.18 -0.32
N GLY A 298 28.14 -7.24 -1.19
CA GLY A 298 29.47 -7.76 -0.88
C GLY A 298 30.13 -7.02 0.29
N ASP A 299 30.60 -7.82 1.26
CA ASP A 299 31.35 -7.47 2.46
C ASP A 299 30.58 -6.75 3.59
N SER A 300 30.02 -7.58 4.49
CA SER A 300 29.73 -7.25 5.91
C SER A 300 28.45 -6.46 6.23
N ARG A 301 27.30 -6.79 5.63
CA ARG A 301 26.00 -6.41 6.23
C ARG A 301 25.64 -7.39 7.36
N THR A 302 25.84 -6.99 8.61
CA THR A 302 25.39 -7.70 9.83
C THR A 302 23.86 -7.73 9.99
N ASP A 303 23.13 -7.08 9.07
CA ASP A 303 21.73 -6.70 9.28
C ASP A 303 20.76 -7.50 8.43
N TYR A 304 21.17 -8.67 7.92
CA TYR A 304 20.25 -9.55 7.18
C TYR A 304 19.18 -10.12 8.10
N TYR A 305 17.96 -10.18 7.59
CA TYR A 305 16.92 -11.00 8.17
C TYR A 305 17.33 -12.47 8.03
N THR A 306 17.37 -13.18 9.14
CA THR A 306 17.44 -14.65 9.14
C THR A 306 16.26 -15.17 9.94
N GLY A 307 15.74 -16.32 9.55
CA GLY A 307 14.70 -16.99 10.32
C GLY A 307 15.17 -17.36 11.73
N PRO A 308 14.25 -17.85 12.58
CA PRO A 308 14.56 -18.29 13.94
C PRO A 308 15.57 -19.44 14.01
N ASP A 309 15.72 -20.22 12.93
CA ASP A 309 16.69 -21.31 12.82
C ASP A 309 18.10 -20.82 12.46
N GLY A 310 18.27 -19.52 12.21
CA GLY A 310 19.54 -18.89 11.85
C GLY A 310 20.05 -19.28 10.45
N ARG A 311 19.26 -20.00 9.65
CA ARG A 311 19.62 -20.39 8.28
C ARG A 311 18.85 -19.54 7.30
N LEU A 312 19.51 -19.07 6.24
CA LEU A 312 18.84 -18.34 5.17
C LEU A 312 17.90 -19.28 4.41
N SER A 313 16.63 -19.25 4.79
CA SER A 313 15.56 -19.93 4.07
C SER A 313 15.22 -19.15 2.79
N ARG A 314 14.45 -19.78 1.89
CA ARG A 314 13.90 -19.09 0.72
C ARG A 314 13.04 -17.88 1.11
N VAL A 315 12.24 -18.02 2.17
CA VAL A 315 11.40 -16.95 2.70
C VAL A 315 12.26 -15.81 3.22
N ASP A 316 13.36 -16.12 3.90
CA ASP A 316 14.31 -15.10 4.36
C ASP A 316 14.92 -14.34 3.19
N GLY A 317 15.23 -15.04 2.09
CA GLY A 317 15.66 -14.42 0.83
C GLY A 317 14.62 -13.42 0.28
N LEU A 318 13.33 -13.74 0.35
CA LEU A 318 12.25 -12.83 -0.05
C LEU A 318 12.12 -11.63 0.89
N VAL A 319 12.28 -11.84 2.20
CA VAL A 319 12.29 -10.76 3.20
C VAL A 319 13.45 -9.80 2.96
N ASN A 320 14.65 -10.34 2.75
CA ASN A 320 15.84 -9.54 2.44
C ASN A 320 15.70 -8.80 1.11
N ALA A 321 15.17 -9.44 0.08
CA ALA A 321 14.86 -8.79 -1.20
C ALA A 321 13.88 -7.62 -1.03
N ALA A 322 12.83 -7.79 -0.23
CA ALA A 322 11.86 -6.72 0.05
C ALA A 322 12.47 -5.59 0.88
N LEU A 323 13.34 -5.91 1.85
CA LEU A 323 14.11 -4.95 2.63
C LEU A 323 15.02 -4.11 1.72
N ASP A 324 15.83 -4.77 0.88
CA ASP A 324 16.76 -4.10 -0.03
C ASP A 324 16.00 -3.21 -1.02
N ALA A 325 14.95 -3.72 -1.66
CA ALA A 325 14.12 -2.93 -2.57
C ALA A 325 13.49 -1.70 -1.88
N THR A 326 13.04 -1.86 -0.63
CA THR A 326 12.41 -0.76 0.11
C THR A 326 13.44 0.28 0.57
N LEU A 327 14.55 -0.15 1.15
CA LEU A 327 15.55 0.72 1.78
C LEU A 327 16.54 1.32 0.79
N ASP A 328 16.97 0.57 -0.21
CA ASP A 328 18.03 1.00 -1.14
C ASP A 328 17.45 1.64 -2.42
N THR A 329 16.17 1.42 -2.75
CA THR A 329 15.53 1.98 -3.96
C THR A 329 14.30 2.85 -3.64
N VAL A 330 13.24 2.26 -3.06
CA VAL A 330 11.97 2.97 -2.87
C VAL A 330 12.13 4.20 -1.98
N LEU A 331 12.74 4.04 -0.81
CA LEU A 331 12.79 5.11 0.17
C LEU A 331 13.66 6.30 -0.29
N PRO A 332 14.88 6.10 -0.83
CA PRO A 332 15.67 7.19 -1.40
C PRO A 332 14.90 7.98 -2.46
N GLU A 333 14.23 7.30 -3.39
CA GLU A 333 13.46 7.98 -4.43
C GLU A 333 12.25 8.75 -3.87
N ILE A 334 11.57 8.23 -2.82
CA ILE A 334 10.52 8.98 -2.13
C ILE A 334 11.08 10.26 -1.51
N ILE A 335 12.22 10.17 -0.82
CA ILE A 335 12.89 11.33 -0.20
C ILE A 335 13.27 12.36 -1.27
N GLU A 336 13.84 11.93 -2.39
CA GLU A 336 14.18 12.81 -3.52
C GLU A 336 12.94 13.53 -4.07
N THR A 337 11.84 12.82 -4.27
CA THR A 337 10.57 13.41 -4.71
C THR A 337 10.04 14.43 -3.70
N LEU A 338 10.07 14.13 -2.40
CA LEU A 338 9.62 15.05 -1.34
C LEU A 338 10.50 16.30 -1.26
N LEU A 339 11.82 16.15 -1.39
CA LEU A 339 12.75 17.27 -1.48
C LEU A 339 12.48 18.15 -2.70
N LEU A 340 12.14 17.55 -3.84
CA LEU A 340 11.79 18.29 -5.05
C LEU A 340 10.47 19.06 -4.88
N VAL A 341 9.43 18.40 -4.37
CA VAL A 341 8.13 19.02 -4.09
C VAL A 341 8.27 20.22 -3.16
N ARG A 342 9.08 20.07 -2.10
CA ARG A 342 9.36 21.14 -1.14
C ARG A 342 10.11 22.32 -1.75
N LYS A 343 11.02 22.07 -2.70
CA LYS A 343 11.81 23.12 -3.38
C LYS A 343 10.97 23.93 -4.37
N ASP A 344 9.86 23.39 -4.85
CA ASP A 344 8.98 24.08 -5.79
C ASP A 344 8.02 25.03 -5.04
N ASP A 345 8.01 26.30 -5.44
CA ASP A 345 7.28 27.37 -4.76
C ASP A 345 5.76 27.34 -4.97
N VAL A 346 5.30 26.56 -5.95
CA VAL A 346 3.87 26.38 -6.24
C VAL A 346 3.38 25.10 -5.57
N VAL A 347 4.04 23.97 -5.80
CA VAL A 347 3.57 22.66 -5.29
C VAL A 347 3.66 22.60 -3.76
N SER A 348 4.67 23.21 -3.15
CA SER A 348 4.81 23.27 -1.68
C SER A 348 3.66 23.98 -0.97
N LYS A 349 2.86 24.80 -1.67
CA LYS A 349 1.68 25.49 -1.11
C LYS A 349 0.39 24.67 -1.22
N ASN A 350 0.43 23.55 -1.93
CA ASN A 350 -0.73 22.68 -2.07
C ASN A 350 -0.98 21.90 -0.77
N ALA A 351 -2.22 21.46 -0.56
CA ALA A 351 -2.49 20.44 0.46
C ALA A 351 -1.95 19.09 -0.06
N LEU A 352 -0.77 18.70 0.44
CA LEU A 352 -0.12 17.45 0.10
C LEU A 352 -0.58 16.34 1.05
N MET A 353 -0.77 15.14 0.53
CA MET A 353 -1.11 13.97 1.33
C MET A 353 -0.44 12.74 0.72
N TRP A 354 -0.16 11.74 1.55
CA TRP A 354 0.35 10.46 1.08
C TRP A 354 -0.60 9.34 1.46
N HIS A 355 -1.12 8.58 0.50
CA HIS A 355 -1.90 7.39 0.85
C HIS A 355 -1.03 6.14 0.95
N GLY A 356 -1.28 5.32 1.97
CA GLY A 356 -0.60 4.05 2.18
C GLY A 356 -0.94 3.01 1.10
N ALA A 357 -0.12 1.97 1.03
CA ALA A 357 -0.45 0.76 0.26
C ALA A 357 -1.33 -0.18 1.09
N TRP A 358 -1.96 -1.15 0.44
CA TRP A 358 -2.70 -2.24 1.09
C TRP A 358 -2.19 -3.60 0.61
N TYR A 359 -2.42 -4.62 1.44
CA TYR A 359 -1.92 -5.97 1.18
C TYR A 359 -2.69 -6.65 0.05
N LYS A 360 -1.99 -7.48 -0.73
CA LYS A 360 -2.60 -8.52 -1.55
C LYS A 360 -3.20 -9.58 -0.64
N GLN A 361 -4.45 -9.92 -0.90
CA GLN A 361 -5.16 -10.92 -0.12
C GLN A 361 -4.57 -12.32 -0.35
N PRO A 362 -4.32 -13.12 0.71
CA PRO A 362 -3.77 -14.48 0.62
C PRO A 362 -4.50 -15.41 -0.36
N ARG A 363 -5.82 -15.26 -0.46
CA ARG A 363 -6.66 -16.05 -1.36
C ARG A 363 -6.36 -15.86 -2.85
N CYS A 364 -5.72 -14.75 -3.19
CA CYS A 364 -5.27 -14.47 -4.54
C CYS A 364 -3.96 -15.14 -4.91
N ALA A 365 -3.17 -15.49 -3.89
CA ALA A 365 -1.85 -16.07 -4.06
C ALA A 365 -1.91 -17.56 -4.37
N SER A 366 -2.78 -18.26 -3.65
CA SER A 366 -2.85 -19.71 -3.65
C SER A 366 -4.04 -20.23 -4.46
N GLN A 367 -3.77 -21.10 -5.45
CA GLN A 367 -4.82 -21.89 -6.12
C GLN A 367 -5.54 -22.83 -5.13
N ASN A 368 -4.89 -23.14 -4.01
CA ASN A 368 -5.45 -23.96 -2.95
C ASN A 368 -6.02 -23.06 -1.84
N ARG A 369 -7.31 -23.25 -1.56
CA ARG A 369 -8.20 -22.45 -0.69
C ARG A 369 -7.74 -22.38 0.78
N VAL A 370 -6.57 -21.83 1.08
CA VAL A 370 -6.21 -21.47 2.46
C VAL A 370 -6.88 -20.15 2.76
N SER A 371 -8.13 -20.24 3.22
CA SER A 371 -9.01 -19.09 3.39
C SER A 371 -8.61 -18.20 4.57
N ASP A 372 -7.76 -18.72 5.47
CA ASP A 372 -7.31 -18.09 6.73
C ASP A 372 -5.79 -17.80 6.78
N ALA A 373 -5.07 -17.91 5.66
CA ALA A 373 -3.63 -17.63 5.65
C ALA A 373 -3.35 -16.17 6.06
N ASN A 374 -2.26 -15.95 6.80
CA ASN A 374 -1.79 -14.61 7.13
C ASN A 374 -1.20 -13.92 5.89
N VAL A 375 -1.25 -12.59 5.79
CA VAL A 375 -0.63 -11.82 4.69
C VAL A 375 0.90 -11.98 4.61
N PHE A 376 1.51 -12.51 5.67
CA PHE A 376 2.93 -12.86 5.77
C PHE A 376 3.16 -14.37 5.94
N ASP A 377 2.20 -15.20 5.55
CA ASP A 377 2.36 -16.64 5.57
C ASP A 377 3.40 -17.06 4.51
N SER A 378 4.39 -17.83 4.93
CA SER A 378 5.44 -18.43 4.11
C SER A 378 4.91 -19.34 2.99
N SER A 379 3.66 -19.81 3.09
CA SER A 379 2.98 -20.61 2.06
C SER A 379 2.39 -19.76 0.93
N LEU A 380 2.36 -18.43 1.07
CA LEU A 380 1.95 -17.54 -0.01
C LEU A 380 2.85 -17.71 -1.23
N ASP A 381 2.30 -17.41 -2.41
CA ASP A 381 3.14 -17.30 -3.58
C ASP A 381 4.21 -16.20 -3.36
N PRO A 382 5.42 -16.36 -3.93
CA PRO A 382 6.52 -15.44 -3.72
C PRO A 382 6.23 -13.98 -4.11
N TRP A 383 5.43 -13.72 -5.15
CA TRP A 383 5.09 -12.36 -5.59
C TRP A 383 4.17 -11.66 -4.59
N SER A 384 3.20 -12.39 -4.04
CA SER A 384 2.29 -11.85 -3.02
C SER A 384 3.01 -11.60 -1.71
N LEU A 385 3.85 -12.53 -1.25
CA LEU A 385 4.65 -12.34 -0.05
C LEU A 385 5.62 -11.18 -0.20
N TYR A 386 6.38 -11.11 -1.30
CA TYR A 386 7.30 -10.01 -1.61
C TYR A 386 6.60 -8.65 -1.66
N HIS A 387 5.42 -8.58 -2.30
CA HIS A 387 4.61 -7.37 -2.31
C HIS A 387 4.17 -6.98 -0.89
N ASN A 388 3.60 -7.92 -0.12
CA ASN A 388 3.07 -7.62 1.20
C ASN A 388 4.15 -7.20 2.20
N LEU A 389 5.35 -7.78 2.09
CA LEU A 389 6.51 -7.37 2.89
C LEU A 389 6.91 -5.92 2.60
N GLN A 390 6.95 -5.50 1.33
CA GLN A 390 7.19 -4.10 0.98
C GLN A 390 6.08 -3.17 1.48
N VAL A 391 4.80 -3.56 1.34
CA VAL A 391 3.67 -2.79 1.89
C VAL A 391 3.82 -2.58 3.38
N TYR A 392 4.18 -3.63 4.13
CA TYR A 392 4.44 -3.57 5.56
C TYR A 392 5.53 -2.55 5.89
N MET A 393 6.69 -2.68 5.24
CA MET A 393 7.85 -1.82 5.48
C MET A 393 7.52 -0.35 5.14
N GLN A 394 6.88 -0.09 4.00
CA GLN A 394 6.48 1.27 3.60
C GLN A 394 5.50 1.88 4.60
N ASN A 395 4.45 1.14 4.99
CA ASN A 395 3.46 1.63 5.95
C ASN A 395 4.04 1.79 7.37
N ARG A 396 5.18 1.16 7.68
CA ARG A 396 5.91 1.34 8.93
C ARG A 396 6.87 2.53 8.91
N LEU A 397 7.52 2.78 7.78
CA LEU A 397 8.54 3.83 7.62
C LEU A 397 7.93 5.20 7.32
N LEU A 398 7.00 5.26 6.36
CA LEU A 398 6.49 6.52 5.82
C LEU A 398 5.77 7.40 6.85
N PRO A 399 4.96 6.87 7.80
CA PRO A 399 4.37 7.71 8.84
C PRO A 399 5.41 8.44 9.71
N VAL A 400 6.63 7.93 9.81
CA VAL A 400 7.72 8.57 10.58
C VAL A 400 8.45 9.62 9.73
N ILE A 401 8.58 9.38 8.43
CA ILE A 401 9.38 10.23 7.52
C ILE A 401 8.57 11.40 6.97
N LEU A 402 7.33 11.17 6.55
CA LEU A 402 6.50 12.16 5.88
C LEU A 402 6.20 13.43 6.69
N PRO A 403 6.04 13.38 8.04
CA PRO A 403 5.93 14.59 8.86
C PRO A 403 7.11 15.56 8.72
N LEU A 404 8.31 15.06 8.39
CA LEU A 404 9.50 15.90 8.13
C LEU A 404 9.40 16.72 6.83
N PHE A 405 8.36 16.48 6.03
CA PHE A 405 8.09 17.15 4.76
C PHE A 405 6.71 17.81 4.74
N GLU A 406 6.07 17.94 5.89
CA GLU A 406 4.70 18.48 6.02
C GLU A 406 3.64 17.66 5.29
N VAL A 407 3.88 16.36 5.08
CA VAL A 407 2.94 15.48 4.37
C VAL A 407 2.27 14.52 5.37
N PRO A 408 0.95 14.60 5.61
CA PRO A 408 0.22 13.60 6.37
C PRO A 408 0.11 12.27 5.62
N PHE A 409 0.25 11.18 6.37
CA PHE A 409 0.01 9.81 5.90
C PHE A 409 -1.44 9.35 6.13
N VAL A 410 -2.08 8.82 5.09
CA VAL A 410 -3.42 8.22 5.10
C VAL A 410 -3.30 6.70 5.11
N PRO A 411 -3.61 6.00 6.22
CA PRO A 411 -3.48 4.54 6.30
C PRO A 411 -4.58 3.85 5.47
N MET A 412 -4.15 2.91 4.61
CA MET A 412 -5.05 2.16 3.72
C MET A 412 -5.15 0.67 4.05
N VAL A 413 -4.47 0.21 5.11
CA VAL A 413 -4.56 -1.18 5.58
C VAL A 413 -5.83 -1.34 6.40
N VAL A 414 -6.91 -1.72 5.71
CA VAL A 414 -8.12 -2.18 6.37
C VAL A 414 -7.85 -3.53 7.03
N PRO A 415 -8.28 -3.75 8.29
CA PRO A 415 -8.20 -5.06 8.93
C PRO A 415 -8.74 -6.17 8.01
N THR A 416 -8.05 -7.30 7.93
CA THR A 416 -8.53 -8.43 7.12
C THR A 416 -9.86 -8.93 7.71
N ALA A 417 -10.92 -9.00 6.89
CA ALA A 417 -12.18 -9.57 7.33
C ALA A 417 -11.95 -11.02 7.76
N VAL A 418 -12.38 -11.38 8.96
CA VAL A 418 -12.27 -12.76 9.46
C VAL A 418 -13.32 -13.61 8.73
N GLY A 419 -12.88 -14.67 8.05
CA GLY A 419 -13.74 -15.68 7.42
C GLY A 419 -13.97 -15.54 5.91
N ASP A 420 -14.84 -16.40 5.37
CA ASP A 420 -15.03 -16.66 3.93
C ASP A 420 -15.64 -15.53 3.09
N PHE A 421 -15.91 -14.37 3.69
CA PHE A 421 -16.80 -13.35 3.15
C PHE A 421 -16.19 -12.45 2.07
N LEU A 422 -14.88 -12.55 1.81
CA LEU A 422 -14.21 -11.87 0.70
C LEU A 422 -14.11 -12.76 -0.55
N SER A 423 -15.13 -13.59 -0.82
CA SER A 423 -15.18 -14.39 -2.05
C SER A 423 -15.29 -13.47 -3.27
N VAL A 424 -14.13 -13.07 -3.81
CA VAL A 424 -14.05 -12.47 -5.14
C VAL A 424 -14.48 -13.55 -6.14
N PRO A 425 -15.40 -13.26 -7.08
CA PRO A 425 -15.74 -14.19 -8.15
C PRO A 425 -14.46 -14.73 -8.81
N GLN A 426 -14.31 -16.05 -8.87
CA GLN A 426 -13.08 -16.74 -9.31
C GLN A 426 -12.66 -16.44 -10.77
N SER A 427 -13.46 -15.67 -11.52
CA SER A 427 -13.25 -15.38 -12.93
C SER A 427 -12.21 -14.30 -13.23
N HIS A 428 -11.67 -13.60 -12.22
CA HIS A 428 -10.69 -12.54 -12.45
C HIS A 428 -9.25 -13.06 -12.31
N LEU A 429 -8.44 -12.68 -13.32
CA LEU A 429 -7.05 -13.09 -13.50
C LEU A 429 -6.22 -12.86 -12.22
N ARG A 430 -5.29 -13.79 -11.96
CA ARG A 430 -4.36 -13.83 -10.81
C ARG A 430 -3.60 -12.52 -10.55
N SER A 431 -3.49 -11.65 -11.55
CA SER A 431 -2.78 -10.36 -11.49
C SER A 431 -3.59 -9.23 -10.84
N ASP A 432 -4.90 -9.34 -10.67
CA ASP A 432 -5.77 -8.20 -10.34
C ASP A 432 -6.08 -8.01 -8.84
N CYS A 433 -5.42 -8.77 -7.99
CA CYS A 433 -5.81 -8.88 -6.59
C CYS A 433 -5.45 -7.72 -5.66
N VAL A 434 -4.98 -6.62 -6.23
CA VAL A 434 -4.83 -5.33 -5.54
C VAL A 434 -6.09 -4.47 -5.76
N ARG A 435 -6.89 -4.72 -6.79
CA ARG A 435 -8.10 -3.95 -7.09
C ARG A 435 -9.32 -4.73 -6.64
N TYR A 436 -9.87 -4.35 -5.50
CA TYR A 436 -11.11 -4.94 -5.02
C TYR A 436 -12.26 -4.53 -5.95
N PRO A 437 -13.23 -5.41 -6.27
CA PRO A 437 -14.42 -4.97 -6.98
C PRO A 437 -15.11 -3.81 -6.25
N LEU A 438 -15.67 -2.86 -7.00
CA LEU A 438 -16.31 -1.66 -6.43
C LEU A 438 -17.43 -2.02 -5.43
N ASP A 439 -18.19 -3.07 -5.74
CA ASP A 439 -19.30 -3.57 -4.93
C ASP A 439 -18.86 -4.57 -3.84
N SER A 440 -17.56 -4.85 -3.72
CA SER A 440 -17.05 -5.78 -2.71
C SER A 440 -16.87 -5.09 -1.36
N PRO A 441 -16.99 -5.82 -0.25
CA PRO A 441 -16.72 -5.30 1.09
C PRO A 441 -15.35 -4.62 1.23
N GLY A 442 -14.33 -5.17 0.58
CA GLY A 442 -12.97 -4.59 0.57
C GLY A 442 -12.89 -3.27 -0.19
N GLY A 443 -13.57 -3.17 -1.34
CA GLY A 443 -13.66 -1.94 -2.13
C GLY A 443 -14.37 -0.83 -1.35
N GLU A 444 -15.51 -1.14 -0.75
CA GLU A 444 -16.26 -0.21 0.10
C GLU A 444 -15.44 0.24 1.32
N ALA A 445 -14.73 -0.67 1.98
CA ALA A 445 -13.89 -0.33 3.12
C ALA A 445 -12.72 0.60 2.75
N LEU A 446 -12.07 0.37 1.60
CA LEU A 446 -11.04 1.26 1.08
C LEU A 446 -11.61 2.63 0.71
N GLN A 447 -12.73 2.66 -0.02
CA GLN A 447 -13.42 3.90 -0.42
C GLN A 447 -13.76 4.74 0.82
N ARG A 448 -14.40 4.13 1.82
CA ARG A 448 -14.78 4.78 3.08
C ARG A 448 -13.57 5.29 3.84
N SER A 449 -12.54 4.45 4.02
CA SER A 449 -11.33 4.82 4.76
C SER A 449 -10.61 5.99 4.09
N PHE A 450 -10.48 5.94 2.76
CA PHE A 450 -9.83 6.99 1.98
C PHE A 450 -10.60 8.31 2.02
N MET A 451 -11.89 8.29 1.68
CA MET A 451 -12.68 9.52 1.56
C MET A 451 -12.87 10.22 2.91
N THR A 452 -13.08 9.47 3.99
CA THR A 452 -13.17 10.07 5.33
C THR A 452 -11.83 10.65 5.78
N SER A 453 -10.72 9.96 5.52
CA SER A 453 -9.40 10.48 5.86
C SER A 453 -9.06 11.75 5.08
N LEU A 454 -9.42 11.78 3.80
CA LEU A 454 -9.27 12.97 2.97
C LEU A 454 -10.13 14.13 3.48
N ASP A 455 -11.40 13.86 3.81
CA ASP A 455 -12.31 14.86 4.39
C ASP A 455 -11.72 15.46 5.67
N TYR A 456 -11.23 14.61 6.57
CA TYR A 456 -10.58 15.04 7.80
C TYR A 456 -9.37 15.94 7.54
N LEU A 457 -8.46 15.52 6.65
CA LEU A 457 -7.23 16.27 6.38
C LEU A 457 -7.46 17.58 5.62
N VAL A 458 -8.51 17.68 4.79
CA VAL A 458 -8.84 18.91 4.06
C VAL A 458 -9.47 19.97 4.96
N HIS A 459 -10.20 19.56 6.01
CA HIS A 459 -10.80 20.47 6.98
C HIS A 459 -9.84 20.94 8.06
N SER A 460 -8.91 20.07 8.47
CA SER A 460 -7.94 20.31 9.56
C SER A 460 -6.73 21.11 9.13
#